data_AF-A0A957RP94-F1
#
_entry.id   AF-A0A957RP94-F1
#
_cell.length_a   1.000
_cell.length_b   1.000
_cell.length_c   1.000
_cell.angle_alpha   90.00
_cell.angle_beta   90.00
_cell.angle_gamma   90.00
#
_symmetry.space_group_name_H-M   'P 1'
#
loop_
_entity.id
_entity.type
_entity.pdbx_description
1 polymer ?
#
loop_
_entity_poly.entity_id
_entity_poly.type
_entity_poly.pdbx_seq_one_letter_code
_entity_poly.pdbx_strand_id
1 'polypeptide(L)'
;APAPVTPTPLPPADGYGVAIVSSRGLNMRSGPGTVFPVIRALTRGTPVNVLGQDRSGLWLYGQLLDGTLGWMARAYTSYLGDPPVVPAPPTPIYRPTATATPRPATPTPGLGWQGEYYANPSLQGSPRVVREDAAIDFNWGYNGPAPGIPATGFSARWFRDLYFSAGTYRLFGQSDGGVRVWVDGNLVLDRWSGVNNGTYSVELWLGQGSHTFFIDYGQRNQPARMSFWWEQVGGPTATPVPGFPDWRGEYFGNRDLAGNPVFVRNDRAVDFNWSWISPGPGIGTENYSVRWTRTIDFSSGDYRFFTRSDDGIRVYVDGHRIIDEWRDMGGNTTYTADRYLSGHKQVVVEYYQHTGPA
;
A
#
# COMPACT_ATOMS: atom_id res chain seq x y z
N ALA A 1 29.44 -28.08 21.88
CA ALA A 1 28.37 -28.75 21.13
C ALA A 1 27.10 -27.91 21.25
N PRO A 2 26.35 -27.63 20.18
CA PRO A 2 25.05 -26.97 20.32
C PRO A 2 24.07 -27.96 20.98
N ALA A 3 23.20 -27.43 21.84
CA ALA A 3 22.26 -28.22 22.64
C ALA A 3 21.25 -29.00 21.76
N PRO A 4 20.74 -30.16 22.22
CA PRO A 4 19.74 -30.92 21.48
C PRO A 4 18.43 -30.14 21.44
N VAL A 5 17.87 -29.97 20.24
CA VAL A 5 16.51 -29.42 20.05
C VAL A 5 15.50 -30.50 20.42
N THR A 6 14.65 -30.22 21.41
CA THR A 6 13.50 -31.06 21.75
C THR A 6 12.52 -31.08 20.58
N PRO A 7 12.08 -32.25 20.07
CA PRO A 7 11.12 -32.31 18.97
C PRO A 7 9.75 -31.80 19.44
N THR A 8 9.19 -30.86 18.69
CA THR A 8 7.83 -30.34 18.88
C THR A 8 6.79 -31.44 18.58
N PRO A 9 5.69 -31.57 19.35
CA PRO A 9 4.65 -32.56 19.07
C PRO A 9 4.05 -32.36 17.67
N LEU A 10 3.80 -33.47 16.95
CA LEU A 10 3.05 -33.45 15.71
C LEU A 10 1.61 -32.94 15.96
N PRO A 11 1.06 -32.03 15.14
CA PRO A 11 -0.31 -31.58 15.30
C PRO A 11 -1.30 -32.75 15.08
N PRO A 12 -2.49 -32.73 15.73
CA PRO A 12 -3.54 -33.73 15.56
C PRO A 12 -3.94 -33.89 14.09
N ALA A 13 -4.32 -35.10 13.68
CA ALA A 13 -4.73 -35.44 12.32
C ALA A 13 -5.90 -34.57 11.79
N ASP A 14 -6.72 -34.02 12.70
CA ASP A 14 -7.92 -33.25 12.38
C ASP A 14 -7.73 -31.73 12.56
N GLY A 15 -6.54 -31.26 12.95
CA GLY A 15 -6.27 -29.85 13.27
C GLY A 15 -6.94 -29.36 14.56
N TYR A 16 -6.93 -28.03 14.78
CA TYR A 16 -7.46 -27.32 15.94
C TYR A 16 -8.75 -26.54 15.62
N GLY A 17 -9.48 -27.00 14.61
CA GLY A 17 -10.72 -26.39 14.11
C GLY A 17 -10.56 -25.70 12.75
N VAL A 18 -11.69 -25.30 12.16
CA VAL A 18 -11.74 -24.71 10.82
C VAL A 18 -11.89 -23.19 10.90
N ALA A 19 -10.99 -22.48 10.23
CA ALA A 19 -11.10 -21.06 9.96
C ALA A 19 -11.85 -20.83 8.64
N ILE A 20 -12.83 -19.91 8.63
CA ILE A 20 -13.46 -19.46 7.39
C ILE A 20 -12.90 -18.10 7.02
N VAL A 21 -12.39 -17.94 5.80
CA VAL A 21 -11.93 -16.63 5.32
C VAL A 21 -13.10 -15.65 5.30
N SER A 22 -13.00 -14.57 6.06
CA SER A 22 -14.06 -13.57 6.23
C SER A 22 -13.93 -12.39 5.28
N SER A 23 -12.73 -12.11 4.76
CA SER A 23 -12.44 -11.04 3.79
C SER A 23 -12.71 -11.46 2.34
N ARG A 24 -12.85 -10.48 1.43
CA ARG A 24 -13.01 -10.74 -0.03
C ARG A 24 -11.79 -11.41 -0.66
N GLY A 25 -10.61 -11.20 -0.08
CA GLY A 25 -9.36 -11.82 -0.50
C GLY A 25 -8.37 -11.89 0.67
N LEU A 26 -7.67 -13.01 0.80
CA LEU A 26 -6.65 -13.24 1.83
C LEU A 26 -5.45 -13.97 1.22
N ASN A 27 -4.25 -13.41 1.37
CA ASN A 27 -3.04 -14.08 0.92
C ASN A 27 -2.57 -15.11 1.96
N MET A 28 -2.42 -16.35 1.51
CA MET A 28 -1.71 -17.41 2.21
C MET A 28 -0.24 -17.36 1.79
N ARG A 29 0.66 -17.42 2.77
CA ARG A 29 2.10 -17.15 2.60
C ARG A 29 2.95 -18.29 3.11
N SER A 30 4.21 -18.33 2.70
CA SER A 30 5.16 -19.35 3.17
C SER A 30 5.61 -19.16 4.63
N GLY A 31 5.36 -17.99 5.24
CA GLY A 31 5.64 -17.70 6.64
C GLY A 31 4.72 -16.61 7.21
N PRO A 32 4.70 -16.42 8.55
CA PRO A 32 3.86 -15.43 9.21
C PRO A 32 4.46 -14.03 9.02
N GLY A 33 3.89 -13.27 8.08
CA GLY A 33 4.33 -11.89 7.79
C GLY A 33 4.21 -11.52 6.31
N THR A 34 4.09 -10.23 6.02
CA THR A 34 3.95 -9.72 4.64
C THR A 34 5.25 -9.79 3.83
N VAL A 35 6.40 -9.96 4.49
CA VAL A 35 7.73 -10.18 3.89
C VAL A 35 7.90 -11.59 3.31
N PHE A 36 7.06 -12.55 3.71
CA PHE A 36 7.11 -13.90 3.17
C PHE A 36 6.33 -13.97 1.85
N PRO A 37 6.84 -14.69 0.84
CA PRO A 37 6.16 -14.88 -0.44
C PRO A 37 4.71 -15.36 -0.30
N VAL A 38 3.83 -14.81 -1.14
CA VAL A 38 2.47 -15.31 -1.30
C VAL A 38 2.52 -16.62 -2.07
N ILE A 39 1.92 -17.67 -1.51
CA ILE A 39 1.81 -18.99 -2.15
C ILE A 39 0.41 -19.23 -2.71
N ARG A 40 -0.61 -18.55 -2.17
CA ARG A 40 -2.00 -18.65 -2.62
C ARG A 40 -2.78 -17.38 -2.29
N ALA A 41 -3.72 -17.02 -3.14
CA ALA A 41 -4.79 -16.09 -2.79
C ALA A 41 -6.06 -16.90 -2.47
N LEU A 42 -6.65 -16.65 -1.30
CA LEU A 42 -7.88 -17.24 -0.82
C LEU A 42 -9.03 -16.24 -0.97
N THR A 43 -10.24 -16.73 -1.18
CA THR A 43 -11.45 -15.92 -1.30
C THR A 43 -12.34 -16.06 -0.08
N ARG A 44 -13.30 -15.14 0.11
CA ARG A 44 -14.29 -15.24 1.19
C ARG A 44 -14.99 -16.60 1.18
N GLY A 45 -15.16 -17.18 2.36
CA GLY A 45 -15.81 -18.47 2.54
C GLY A 45 -14.89 -19.67 2.36
N THR A 46 -13.64 -19.49 1.93
CA THR A 46 -12.68 -20.61 1.86
C THR A 46 -12.44 -21.19 3.26
N PRO A 47 -12.70 -22.48 3.48
CA PRO A 47 -12.37 -23.14 4.72
C PRO A 47 -10.88 -23.49 4.77
N VAL A 48 -10.27 -23.31 5.94
CA VAL A 48 -8.88 -23.65 6.20
C VAL A 48 -8.80 -24.43 7.50
N ASN A 49 -8.21 -25.62 7.47
CA ASN A 49 -7.97 -26.37 8.69
C ASN A 49 -6.82 -25.73 9.48
N VAL A 50 -7.05 -25.27 10.70
CA VAL A 50 -6.03 -24.58 11.50
C VAL A 50 -5.15 -25.61 12.18
N LEU A 51 -3.84 -25.47 11.99
CA LEU A 51 -2.84 -26.38 12.53
C LEU A 51 -1.98 -25.74 13.62
N GLY A 52 -2.05 -24.41 13.77
CA GLY A 52 -1.25 -23.68 14.74
C GLY A 52 -1.30 -22.17 14.52
N GLN A 53 -0.53 -21.43 15.32
CA GLN A 53 -0.34 -19.99 15.19
C GLN A 53 1.12 -19.58 15.37
N ASP A 54 1.45 -18.34 15.05
CA ASP A 54 2.76 -17.77 15.35
C ASP A 54 2.82 -17.30 16.82
N ARG A 55 3.99 -16.87 17.29
CA ARG A 55 4.15 -16.41 18.70
C ARG A 55 3.27 -15.21 19.05
N SER A 56 2.91 -14.37 18.07
CA SER A 56 2.02 -13.22 18.31
C SER A 56 0.53 -13.59 18.30
N GLY A 57 0.18 -14.78 17.78
CA GLY A 57 -1.21 -15.17 17.54
C GLY A 57 -1.89 -14.38 16.41
N LEU A 58 -1.19 -13.52 15.68
CA LEU A 58 -1.75 -12.73 14.58
C LEU A 58 -1.81 -13.51 13.26
N TRP A 59 -1.03 -14.58 13.15
CA TRP A 59 -0.98 -15.44 11.97
C TRP A 59 -1.37 -16.87 12.33
N LEU A 60 -2.33 -17.42 11.60
CA LEU A 60 -2.69 -18.83 11.66
C LEU A 60 -1.87 -19.60 10.63
N TYR A 61 -1.35 -20.75 11.06
CA TYR A 61 -0.85 -21.77 10.16
C TYR A 61 -1.97 -22.76 9.88
N GLY A 62 -2.21 -23.07 8.62
CA GLY A 62 -3.31 -23.96 8.25
C GLY A 62 -3.14 -24.65 6.92
N GLN A 63 -4.08 -25.56 6.64
CA GLN A 63 -4.11 -26.42 5.48
C GLN A 63 -5.40 -26.23 4.69
N LEU A 64 -5.28 -26.09 3.37
CA LEU A 64 -6.42 -26.10 2.45
C LEU A 64 -6.84 -27.54 2.11
N LEU A 65 -8.03 -27.70 1.52
CA LEU A 65 -8.52 -29.02 1.06
C LEU A 65 -7.59 -29.70 0.05
N ASP A 66 -6.84 -28.93 -0.75
CA ASP A 66 -5.89 -29.47 -1.73
C ASP A 66 -4.54 -29.89 -1.09
N GLY A 67 -4.44 -29.80 0.24
CA GLY A 67 -3.24 -30.13 1.01
C GLY A 67 -2.24 -28.98 1.14
N THR A 68 -2.48 -27.81 0.51
CA THR A 68 -1.57 -26.65 0.60
C THR A 68 -1.45 -26.17 2.05
N LEU A 69 -0.23 -26.10 2.56
CA LEU A 69 0.10 -25.58 3.89
C LEU A 69 0.64 -24.15 3.80
N GLY A 70 0.32 -23.31 4.79
CA GLY A 70 0.77 -21.93 4.79
C GLY A 70 0.16 -21.06 5.88
N TRP A 71 0.63 -19.82 5.90
CA TRP A 71 0.32 -18.84 6.93
C TRP A 71 -0.65 -17.79 6.41
N MET A 72 -1.65 -17.45 7.21
CA MET A 72 -2.64 -16.44 6.88
C MET A 72 -2.92 -15.54 8.07
N ALA A 73 -3.23 -14.27 7.81
CA ALA A 73 -3.54 -13.33 8.87
C ALA A 73 -4.88 -13.69 9.52
N ARG A 74 -4.87 -13.91 10.84
CA ARG A 74 -6.01 -14.35 11.66
C ARG A 74 -7.19 -13.39 11.57
N ALA A 75 -6.91 -12.09 11.53
CA ALA A 75 -7.89 -11.01 11.46
C ALA A 75 -8.85 -11.11 10.25
N TYR A 76 -8.46 -11.83 9.21
CA TYR A 76 -9.27 -12.06 8.01
C TYR A 76 -9.92 -13.44 7.96
N THR A 77 -10.02 -14.09 9.12
CA THR A 77 -10.70 -15.36 9.30
C THR A 77 -11.74 -15.25 10.41
N SER A 78 -12.69 -16.18 10.46
CA SER A 78 -13.67 -16.31 11.53
C SER A 78 -13.15 -17.04 12.77
N TYR A 79 -11.85 -17.34 12.84
CA TYR A 79 -11.33 -18.31 13.79
C TYR A 79 -10.98 -17.67 15.15
N LEU A 80 -11.61 -18.17 16.20
CA LEU A 80 -11.54 -17.64 17.56
C LEU A 80 -10.83 -18.57 18.57
N GLY A 81 -10.50 -19.81 18.19
CA GLY A 81 -9.82 -20.78 19.06
C GLY A 81 -8.35 -20.43 19.27
N ASP A 82 -7.67 -21.03 20.26
CA ASP A 82 -6.27 -20.78 20.60
C ASP A 82 -5.37 -22.00 20.29
N PRO A 83 -4.84 -22.11 19.06
CA PRO A 83 -4.07 -23.26 18.63
C PRO A 83 -2.62 -23.13 19.11
N PRO A 84 -1.84 -24.22 19.15
CA PRO A 84 -0.46 -24.15 19.63
C PRO A 84 0.41 -23.25 18.74
N VAL A 85 1.43 -22.67 19.35
CA VAL A 85 2.47 -21.94 18.61
C VAL A 85 3.31 -22.94 17.81
N VAL A 86 3.38 -22.72 16.49
CA VAL A 86 4.25 -23.46 15.59
C VAL A 86 5.46 -22.61 15.22
N PRO A 87 6.66 -23.21 15.11
CA PRO A 87 7.86 -22.49 14.68
C PRO A 87 7.65 -21.85 13.31
N ALA A 88 7.80 -20.54 13.23
CA ALA A 88 7.84 -19.83 11.97
C ALA A 88 9.11 -20.23 11.19
N PRO A 89 9.04 -20.38 9.86
CA PRO A 89 10.25 -20.46 9.05
C PRO A 89 11.10 -19.19 9.26
N PRO A 90 12.43 -19.28 9.16
CA PRO A 90 13.30 -18.12 9.33
C PRO A 90 12.86 -17.01 8.37
N THR A 91 12.75 -15.79 8.89
CA THR A 91 12.37 -14.62 8.10
C THR A 91 13.31 -14.53 6.90
N PRO A 92 12.79 -14.42 5.66
CA PRO A 92 13.64 -14.35 4.49
C PRO A 92 14.58 -13.17 4.64
N ILE A 93 15.87 -13.49 4.83
CA ILE A 93 16.93 -12.49 4.83
C ILE A 93 17.06 -12.09 3.37
N TYR A 94 16.59 -10.89 3.02
CA TYR A 94 16.90 -10.27 1.74
C TYR A 94 18.38 -9.87 1.75
N ARG A 95 19.26 -10.86 1.68
CA ARG A 95 20.62 -10.66 1.21
C ARG A 95 20.47 -10.28 -0.27
N PRO A 96 21.09 -9.19 -0.77
CA PRO A 96 21.18 -8.99 -2.21
C PRO A 96 21.91 -10.21 -2.75
N THR A 97 21.14 -11.16 -3.25
CA THR A 97 21.66 -12.33 -3.93
C THR A 97 22.18 -11.80 -5.24
N ALA A 98 23.47 -12.01 -5.51
CA ALA A 98 24.04 -11.74 -6.81
C ALA A 98 23.11 -12.35 -7.86
N THR A 99 22.49 -11.46 -8.63
CA THR A 99 21.59 -11.76 -9.72
C THR A 99 22.25 -12.84 -10.58
N ALA A 100 21.53 -13.92 -10.84
CA ALA A 100 21.92 -14.88 -11.86
C ALA A 100 22.33 -14.09 -13.11
N THR A 101 23.49 -14.41 -13.67
CA THR A 101 24.11 -13.71 -14.80
C THR A 101 23.04 -13.29 -15.80
N PRO A 102 22.82 -11.98 -16.03
CA PRO A 102 21.86 -11.55 -17.02
C PRO A 102 22.27 -12.18 -18.34
N ARG A 103 21.31 -12.90 -18.96
CA ARG A 103 21.35 -13.14 -20.40
C ARG A 103 21.71 -11.79 -21.04
N PRO A 104 22.74 -11.70 -21.92
CA PRO A 104 23.23 -10.42 -22.39
C PRO A 104 22.06 -9.60 -22.95
N ALA A 105 21.65 -8.59 -22.19
CA ALA A 105 20.89 -7.49 -22.72
C ALA A 105 21.91 -6.72 -23.56
N THR A 106 21.76 -6.78 -24.88
CA THR A 106 22.32 -5.73 -25.71
C THR A 106 21.55 -4.46 -25.31
N PRO A 107 22.16 -3.50 -24.61
CA PRO A 107 21.48 -2.27 -24.25
C PRO A 107 21.53 -1.37 -25.48
N THR A 108 20.38 -1.13 -26.10
CA THR A 108 20.21 0.05 -26.93
C THR A 108 19.17 0.93 -26.25
N PRO A 109 19.50 2.17 -25.87
CA PRO A 109 18.57 3.12 -25.28
C PRO A 109 17.42 3.41 -26.26
N GLY A 110 16.20 3.08 -25.83
CA GLY A 110 14.96 3.50 -26.46
C GLY A 110 14.08 4.12 -25.38
N LEU A 111 13.41 5.22 -25.70
CA LEU A 111 12.61 6.03 -24.78
C LEU A 111 11.23 5.39 -24.49
N GLY A 112 11.12 4.06 -24.47
CA GLY A 112 9.87 3.32 -24.31
C GLY A 112 9.65 2.70 -22.93
N TRP A 113 8.49 2.09 -22.75
CA TRP A 113 8.12 1.26 -21.61
C TRP A 113 8.63 -0.16 -21.80
N GLN A 114 9.19 -0.77 -20.76
CA GLN A 114 9.48 -2.20 -20.78
C GLN A 114 8.20 -2.98 -20.46
N GLY A 115 7.61 -3.63 -21.46
CA GLY A 115 6.39 -4.42 -21.35
C GLY A 115 6.66 -5.91 -21.17
N GLU A 116 6.13 -6.48 -20.09
CA GLU A 116 6.10 -7.90 -19.77
C GLU A 116 4.69 -8.45 -19.98
N TYR A 117 4.52 -9.49 -20.80
CA TYR A 117 3.22 -10.05 -21.15
C TYR A 117 3.09 -11.52 -20.70
N TYR A 118 1.95 -11.86 -20.10
CA TYR A 118 1.68 -13.14 -19.47
C TYR A 118 0.44 -13.81 -20.08
N ALA A 119 0.50 -15.13 -20.28
CA ALA A 119 -0.64 -15.92 -20.75
C ALA A 119 -1.59 -16.35 -19.62
N ASN A 120 -1.86 -15.44 -18.70
CA ASN A 120 -2.86 -15.56 -17.65
C ASN A 120 -3.31 -14.15 -17.24
N PRO A 121 -4.51 -13.96 -16.64
CA PRO A 121 -5.04 -12.64 -16.34
C PRO A 121 -4.53 -12.04 -15.03
N SER A 122 -3.46 -12.59 -14.43
CA SER A 122 -3.10 -12.32 -13.03
C SER A 122 -1.60 -12.07 -12.80
N LEU A 123 -0.83 -11.79 -13.85
CA LEU A 123 0.61 -11.53 -13.79
C LEU A 123 1.39 -12.66 -13.09
N GLN A 124 0.93 -13.92 -13.24
CA GLN A 124 1.54 -15.07 -12.57
C GLN A 124 2.61 -15.73 -13.44
N GLY A 125 3.66 -16.24 -12.79
CA GLY A 125 4.75 -16.95 -13.45
C GLY A 125 5.66 -16.01 -14.25
N SER A 126 6.42 -16.58 -15.18
CA SER A 126 7.33 -15.81 -16.03
C SER A 126 6.58 -15.21 -17.24
N PRO A 127 6.93 -13.98 -17.67
CA PRO A 127 6.35 -13.41 -18.87
C PRO A 127 6.77 -14.24 -20.09
N ARG A 128 5.82 -14.45 -21.02
CA ARG A 128 6.10 -15.16 -22.28
C ARG A 128 6.72 -14.24 -23.32
N VAL A 129 6.44 -12.95 -23.23
CA VAL A 129 6.99 -11.92 -24.11
C VAL A 129 7.46 -10.76 -23.25
N VAL A 130 8.67 -10.29 -23.52
CA VAL A 130 9.21 -9.05 -22.98
C VAL A 130 9.64 -8.21 -24.16
N ARG A 131 9.16 -6.97 -24.25
CA ARG A 131 9.52 -6.05 -25.33
C ARG A 131 9.48 -4.60 -24.87
N GLU A 132 9.98 -3.71 -25.72
CA GLU A 132 9.83 -2.27 -25.53
C GLU A 132 8.61 -1.76 -26.28
N ASP A 133 7.79 -0.97 -25.61
CA ASP A 133 6.59 -0.33 -26.15
C ASP A 133 6.75 1.19 -26.04
N ALA A 134 6.70 1.91 -27.17
CA ALA A 134 6.91 3.37 -27.18
C ALA A 134 5.87 4.13 -26.32
N ALA A 135 4.64 3.61 -26.27
CA ALA A 135 3.55 4.11 -25.44
C ALA A 135 2.66 2.94 -25.00
N ILE A 136 1.93 3.13 -23.91
CA ILE A 136 0.84 2.24 -23.52
C ILE A 136 -0.43 2.82 -24.14
N ASP A 137 -0.66 2.51 -25.42
CA ASP A 137 -1.87 2.87 -26.14
C ASP A 137 -2.22 1.77 -27.14
N PHE A 138 -2.85 0.72 -26.62
CA PHE A 138 -3.11 -0.52 -27.33
C PHE A 138 -4.59 -0.75 -27.55
N ASN A 139 -4.94 -1.09 -28.78
CA ASN A 139 -6.23 -1.67 -29.13
C ASN A 139 -5.97 -3.00 -29.86
N TRP A 140 -6.01 -4.10 -29.10
CA TRP A 140 -5.83 -5.44 -29.66
C TRP A 140 -7.12 -6.02 -30.24
N GLY A 141 -8.28 -5.41 -29.93
CA GLY A 141 -9.58 -5.87 -30.39
C GLY A 141 -9.82 -7.30 -29.92
N TYR A 142 -9.98 -8.23 -30.86
CA TYR A 142 -10.17 -9.66 -30.55
C TYR A 142 -8.89 -10.50 -30.65
N ASN A 143 -7.72 -9.87 -30.83
CA ASN A 143 -6.43 -10.54 -30.98
C ASN A 143 -5.62 -10.53 -29.68
N GLY A 144 -4.56 -11.34 -29.64
CA GLY A 144 -3.54 -11.27 -28.58
C GLY A 144 -2.46 -10.23 -28.88
N PRO A 145 -1.72 -9.75 -27.86
CA PRO A 145 -0.72 -8.68 -28.01
C PRO A 145 0.55 -9.09 -28.75
N ALA A 146 0.82 -10.39 -28.86
CA ALA A 146 1.97 -10.99 -29.53
C ALA A 146 1.75 -12.49 -29.75
N PRO A 147 2.49 -13.13 -30.67
CA PRO A 147 2.55 -14.59 -30.77
C PRO A 147 2.88 -15.24 -29.42
N GLY A 148 2.13 -16.28 -29.04
CA GLY A 148 2.31 -16.98 -27.77
C GLY A 148 1.58 -16.35 -26.57
N ILE A 149 0.88 -15.22 -26.75
CA ILE A 149 -0.07 -14.68 -25.78
C ILE A 149 -1.50 -14.96 -26.30
N PRO A 150 -2.38 -15.57 -25.49
CA PRO A 150 -3.76 -15.84 -25.90
C PRO A 150 -4.51 -14.54 -26.14
N ALA A 151 -5.54 -14.60 -26.99
CA ALA A 151 -6.37 -13.43 -27.28
C ALA A 151 -7.15 -12.97 -26.03
N THR A 152 -7.63 -13.90 -25.21
CA THR A 152 -8.33 -13.62 -23.95
C THR A 152 -7.58 -14.19 -22.75
N GLY A 153 -7.83 -13.67 -21.55
CA GLY A 153 -7.25 -14.20 -20.32
C GLY A 153 -5.74 -13.98 -20.21
N PHE A 154 -5.24 -12.83 -20.65
CA PHE A 154 -3.83 -12.45 -20.57
C PHE A 154 -3.63 -11.24 -19.64
N SER A 155 -2.39 -10.92 -19.31
CA SER A 155 -2.05 -9.70 -18.57
C SER A 155 -0.75 -9.12 -19.05
N ALA A 156 -0.52 -7.85 -18.72
CA ALA A 156 0.70 -7.14 -19.04
C ALA A 156 1.13 -6.25 -17.87
N ARG A 157 2.44 -6.10 -17.69
CA ARG A 157 3.05 -5.14 -16.77
C ARG A 157 4.03 -4.30 -17.56
N TRP A 158 3.87 -2.98 -17.50
CA TRP A 158 4.84 -2.04 -18.06
C TRP A 158 5.61 -1.35 -16.96
N PHE A 159 6.91 -1.19 -17.16
CA PHE A 159 7.82 -0.48 -16.27
C PHE A 159 8.52 0.66 -17.01
N ARG A 160 8.65 1.81 -16.34
CA ARG A 160 9.48 2.92 -16.81
C ARG A 160 9.82 3.90 -15.68
N ASP A 161 11.03 4.44 -15.71
CA ASP A 161 11.38 5.66 -14.97
C ASP A 161 11.12 6.90 -15.83
N LEU A 162 10.39 7.87 -15.27
CA LEU A 162 9.97 9.08 -15.95
C LEU A 162 10.38 10.31 -15.14
N TYR A 163 10.98 11.30 -15.80
CA TYR A 163 11.29 12.58 -15.17
C TYR A 163 10.08 13.52 -15.25
N PHE A 164 9.69 14.08 -14.11
CA PHE A 164 8.63 15.07 -13.99
C PHE A 164 9.17 16.39 -13.44
N SER A 165 8.54 17.50 -13.85
CA SER A 165 8.60 18.74 -13.09
C SER A 165 7.75 18.58 -11.83
N ALA A 166 8.04 19.33 -10.76
CA ALA A 166 7.14 19.35 -9.63
C ALA A 166 5.75 19.82 -10.08
N GLY A 167 4.68 19.21 -9.55
CA GLY A 167 3.32 19.58 -9.89
C GLY A 167 2.29 18.51 -9.54
N THR A 168 1.01 18.88 -9.61
CA THR A 168 -0.09 17.91 -9.57
C THR A 168 -0.32 17.39 -10.97
N TYR A 169 -0.25 16.07 -11.11
CA TYR A 169 -0.54 15.36 -12.34
C TYR A 169 -1.80 14.53 -12.18
N ARG A 170 -2.67 14.56 -13.19
CA ARG A 170 -3.77 13.61 -13.30
C ARG A 170 -3.32 12.46 -14.19
N LEU A 171 -3.26 11.27 -13.62
CA LEU A 171 -2.91 10.03 -14.30
C LEU A 171 -4.20 9.36 -14.77
N PHE A 172 -4.22 8.84 -15.99
CA PHE A 172 -5.36 8.18 -16.60
C PHE A 172 -5.01 6.76 -17.01
N GLY A 173 -5.87 5.81 -16.66
CA GLY A 173 -5.85 4.44 -17.17
C GLY A 173 -7.19 4.12 -17.82
N GLN A 174 -7.18 3.90 -19.13
CA GLN A 174 -8.36 3.44 -19.86
C GLN A 174 -8.21 1.98 -20.21
N SER A 175 -9.19 1.18 -19.82
CA SER A 175 -9.12 -0.26 -19.96
C SER A 175 -10.51 -0.90 -20.07
N ASP A 176 -10.60 -2.00 -20.82
CA ASP A 176 -11.74 -2.92 -20.81
C ASP A 176 -11.57 -4.08 -19.82
N GLY A 177 -10.42 -4.15 -19.15
CA GLY A 177 -10.14 -5.09 -18.08
C GLY A 177 -9.69 -4.39 -16.80
N GLY A 178 -8.94 -5.13 -15.98
CA GLY A 178 -8.37 -4.60 -14.76
C GLY A 178 -7.16 -3.70 -15.05
N VAL A 179 -7.08 -2.57 -14.38
CA VAL A 179 -5.89 -1.70 -14.41
C VAL A 179 -5.40 -1.38 -12.99
N ARG A 180 -4.08 -1.39 -12.80
CA ARG A 180 -3.43 -0.77 -11.63
C ARG A 180 -2.29 0.14 -12.05
N VAL A 181 -2.13 1.25 -11.35
CA VAL A 181 -1.03 2.19 -11.54
C VAL A 181 -0.26 2.29 -10.24
N TRP A 182 1.05 2.07 -10.32
CA TRP A 182 1.98 2.26 -9.23
C TRP A 182 2.95 3.39 -9.56
N VAL A 183 3.20 4.26 -8.58
CA VAL A 183 4.22 5.32 -8.67
C VAL A 183 5.11 5.23 -7.44
N ASP A 184 6.42 5.12 -7.65
CA ASP A 184 7.44 4.96 -6.60
C ASP A 184 7.12 3.82 -5.62
N GLY A 185 6.56 2.72 -6.15
CA GLY A 185 6.15 1.56 -5.37
C GLY A 185 4.78 1.70 -4.67
N ASN A 186 4.08 2.82 -4.82
CA ASN A 186 2.75 3.06 -4.24
C ASN A 186 1.64 2.79 -5.24
N LEU A 187 0.63 2.00 -4.87
CA LEU A 187 -0.57 1.78 -5.68
C LEU A 187 -1.48 3.02 -5.61
N VAL A 188 -1.48 3.82 -6.67
CA VAL A 188 -2.22 5.09 -6.73
C VAL A 188 -3.57 4.97 -7.46
N LEU A 189 -3.73 3.96 -8.31
CA LEU A 189 -4.99 3.63 -8.96
C LEU A 189 -5.19 2.12 -8.92
N ASP A 190 -6.25 1.65 -8.26
CA ASP A 190 -6.65 0.23 -8.29
C ASP A 190 -8.05 0.07 -8.84
N ARG A 191 -8.12 -0.57 -10.02
CA ARG A 191 -9.35 -0.99 -10.69
C ARG A 191 -9.20 -2.41 -11.22
N TRP A 192 -8.49 -3.28 -10.50
CA TRP A 192 -8.21 -4.63 -10.98
C TRP A 192 -9.45 -5.52 -11.19
N SER A 193 -10.51 -5.27 -10.42
CA SER A 193 -11.79 -5.97 -10.54
C SER A 193 -12.78 -5.30 -11.50
N GLY A 194 -12.41 -4.18 -12.12
CA GLY A 194 -13.26 -3.45 -13.06
C GLY A 194 -13.43 -4.25 -14.35
N VAL A 195 -14.65 -4.68 -14.65
CA VAL A 195 -15.05 -5.29 -15.94
C VAL A 195 -15.84 -4.31 -16.82
N ASN A 196 -15.93 -3.04 -16.39
CA ASN A 196 -16.59 -1.99 -17.14
C ASN A 196 -15.53 -1.23 -17.93
N ASN A 197 -15.65 -1.26 -19.26
CA ASN A 197 -14.89 -0.42 -20.17
C ASN A 197 -15.00 1.03 -19.71
N GLY A 198 -13.87 1.64 -19.32
CA GLY A 198 -13.88 2.96 -18.71
C GLY A 198 -12.52 3.61 -18.64
N THR A 199 -12.54 4.93 -18.55
CA THR A 199 -11.38 5.73 -18.21
C THR A 199 -11.43 6.00 -16.71
N TYR A 200 -10.36 5.61 -16.02
CA TYR A 200 -10.17 5.88 -14.59
C TYR A 200 -9.05 6.89 -14.42
N SER A 201 -9.16 7.76 -13.43
CA SER A 201 -8.11 8.73 -13.14
C SER A 201 -7.85 8.88 -11.65
N VAL A 202 -6.64 9.36 -11.34
CA VAL A 202 -6.22 9.79 -10.01
C VAL A 202 -5.36 11.04 -10.15
N GLU A 203 -5.53 11.99 -9.24
CA GLU A 203 -4.62 13.14 -9.13
C GLU A 203 -3.55 12.85 -8.08
N LEU A 204 -2.30 13.08 -8.46
CA LEU A 204 -1.12 12.79 -7.66
C LEU A 204 -0.14 13.95 -7.78
N TRP A 205 0.35 14.43 -6.63
CA TRP A 205 1.50 15.33 -6.65
C TRP A 205 2.78 14.54 -6.94
N LEU A 206 3.52 14.97 -7.97
CA LEU A 206 4.85 14.48 -8.27
C LEU A 206 5.86 15.57 -7.92
N GLY A 207 6.95 15.16 -7.28
CA GLY A 207 8.10 16.03 -7.06
C GLY A 207 8.81 16.31 -8.38
N GLN A 208 9.72 17.29 -8.38
CA GLN A 208 10.65 17.38 -9.49
C GLN A 208 11.63 16.22 -9.38
N GLY A 209 11.83 15.47 -10.46
CA GLY A 209 12.79 14.37 -10.48
C GLY A 209 12.29 13.15 -11.22
N SER A 210 13.05 12.07 -11.10
CA SER A 210 12.70 10.77 -11.64
C SER A 210 11.72 10.06 -10.72
N HIS A 211 10.64 9.53 -11.30
CA HIS A 211 9.62 8.73 -10.64
C HIS A 211 9.49 7.39 -11.35
N THR A 212 9.36 6.32 -10.58
CA THR A 212 9.23 4.95 -11.10
C THR A 212 7.76 4.59 -11.29
N PHE A 213 7.39 4.15 -12.50
CA PHE A 213 6.03 3.74 -12.83
C PHE A 213 5.96 2.23 -13.10
N PHE A 214 4.94 1.58 -12.52
CA PHE A 214 4.45 0.29 -12.99
C PHE A 214 2.98 0.39 -13.37
N ILE A 215 2.64 -0.08 -14.57
CA ILE A 215 1.26 -0.15 -15.05
C ILE A 215 0.90 -1.62 -15.23
N ASP A 216 -0.10 -2.10 -14.50
CA ASP A 216 -0.61 -3.46 -14.62
C ASP A 216 -1.92 -3.44 -15.40
N TYR A 217 -2.05 -4.38 -16.34
CA TYR A 217 -3.29 -4.66 -17.06
C TYR A 217 -3.64 -6.15 -16.95
N GLY A 218 -4.90 -6.45 -16.65
CA GLY A 218 -5.41 -7.80 -16.54
C GLY A 218 -6.65 -7.98 -17.40
N GLN A 219 -6.51 -8.70 -18.50
CA GLN A 219 -7.61 -8.98 -19.41
C GLN A 219 -8.35 -10.25 -19.05
N ARG A 220 -9.69 -10.19 -18.98
CA ARG A 220 -10.55 -11.35 -18.69
C ARG A 220 -11.44 -11.73 -19.86
N ASN A 221 -11.98 -10.74 -20.59
CA ASN A 221 -12.99 -10.93 -21.64
C ASN A 221 -12.71 -10.01 -22.82
N GLN A 222 -13.00 -10.44 -24.05
CA GLN A 222 -12.84 -9.59 -25.23
C GLN A 222 -13.89 -8.47 -25.34
N PRO A 223 -13.62 -7.35 -26.06
CA PRO A 223 -12.34 -6.98 -26.71
C PRO A 223 -11.26 -6.56 -25.69
N ALA A 224 -10.00 -6.40 -26.14
CA ALA A 224 -8.85 -5.99 -25.34
C ALA A 224 -8.25 -4.63 -25.75
N ARG A 225 -8.15 -3.72 -24.78
CA ARG A 225 -7.71 -2.34 -24.94
C ARG A 225 -7.10 -1.82 -23.64
N MET A 226 -5.98 -1.11 -23.77
CA MET A 226 -5.29 -0.47 -22.65
C MET A 226 -4.59 0.80 -23.11
N SER A 227 -4.95 1.94 -22.54
CA SER A 227 -4.26 3.21 -22.73
C SER A 227 -3.88 3.83 -21.38
N PHE A 228 -2.68 4.37 -21.26
CA PHE A 228 -2.22 5.12 -20.09
C PHE A 228 -1.58 6.44 -20.51
N TRP A 229 -2.02 7.54 -19.90
CA TRP A 229 -1.49 8.89 -20.15
C TRP A 229 -1.62 9.75 -18.90
N TRP A 230 -1.06 10.96 -18.95
CA TRP A 230 -1.16 11.93 -17.87
C TRP A 230 -1.25 13.35 -18.41
N GLU A 231 -1.75 14.25 -17.57
CA GLU A 231 -1.72 15.70 -17.81
C GLU A 231 -1.28 16.41 -16.53
N GLN A 232 -0.53 17.50 -16.65
CA GLN A 232 -0.26 18.37 -15.51
C GLN A 232 -1.50 19.25 -15.27
N VAL A 233 -2.13 19.12 -14.10
CA VAL A 233 -3.34 19.86 -13.73
C VAL A 233 -3.07 20.98 -12.73
N GLY A 234 -1.86 21.04 -12.16
CA GLY A 234 -1.40 22.10 -11.26
C GLY A 234 0.12 22.23 -11.22
N GLY A 235 0.63 23.46 -11.15
CA GLY A 235 2.07 23.76 -11.08
C GLY A 235 2.49 24.32 -9.72
N PRO A 236 3.79 24.26 -9.38
CA PRO A 236 4.36 24.98 -8.26
C PRO A 236 4.36 26.46 -8.60
N THR A 237 3.44 27.23 -8.02
CA THR A 237 3.57 28.69 -7.99
C THR A 237 4.89 29.04 -7.30
N ALA A 238 5.58 30.10 -7.74
CA ALA A 238 6.98 30.45 -7.40
C ALA A 238 7.27 30.82 -5.92
N THR A 239 6.50 30.31 -4.97
CA THR A 239 6.74 30.36 -3.53
C THR A 239 6.69 28.94 -2.98
N PRO A 240 7.73 28.45 -2.27
CA PRO A 240 7.89 27.04 -1.97
C PRO A 240 6.91 26.59 -0.88
N VAL A 241 5.74 26.10 -1.27
CA VAL A 241 4.98 25.11 -0.52
C VAL A 241 4.46 24.10 -1.54
N PRO A 242 4.86 22.82 -1.51
CA PRO A 242 4.36 21.82 -2.45
C PRO A 242 2.82 21.76 -2.36
N GLY A 243 2.14 21.52 -3.48
CA GLY A 243 0.70 21.73 -3.66
C GLY A 243 -0.23 20.82 -2.86
N PHE A 244 -0.34 21.10 -1.56
CA PHE A 244 -1.34 20.55 -0.65
C PHE A 244 -2.35 21.67 -0.35
N PRO A 245 -3.44 21.83 -1.13
CA PRO A 245 -4.43 22.91 -0.90
C PRO A 245 -5.12 22.80 0.46
N ASP A 246 -5.10 21.60 1.05
CA ASP A 246 -5.61 21.32 2.39
C ASP A 246 -4.45 21.10 3.36
N TRP A 247 -4.37 19.95 4.03
CA TRP A 247 -3.29 19.62 4.94
C TRP A 247 -2.28 18.70 4.26
N ARG A 248 -1.00 19.07 4.29
CA ARG A 248 0.09 18.16 3.93
C ARG A 248 0.28 17.16 5.07
N GLY A 249 -0.23 15.94 4.93
CA GLY A 249 -0.07 14.85 5.88
C GLY A 249 1.14 13.98 5.56
N GLU A 250 2.13 13.96 6.45
CA GLU A 250 3.31 13.11 6.39
C GLU A 250 3.15 11.95 7.38
N TYR A 251 3.18 10.71 6.89
CA TYR A 251 2.91 9.53 7.70
C TYR A 251 4.19 8.74 7.96
N PHE A 252 4.50 8.41 9.21
CA PHE A 252 5.74 7.79 9.63
C PHE A 252 5.47 6.45 10.31
N GLY A 253 6.27 5.43 9.98
CA GLY A 253 6.16 4.09 10.59
C GLY A 253 6.81 3.97 11.97
N ASN A 254 6.91 5.07 12.71
CA ASN A 254 7.43 5.15 14.07
C ASN A 254 6.70 6.25 14.84
N ARG A 255 6.81 6.27 16.18
CA ARG A 255 6.12 7.26 17.02
C ARG A 255 6.82 8.62 17.11
N ASP A 256 8.05 8.72 16.64
CA ASP A 256 8.92 9.87 16.91
C ASP A 256 9.01 10.87 15.75
N LEU A 257 8.20 10.68 14.69
CA LEU A 257 8.29 11.43 13.43
C LEU A 257 9.70 11.39 12.83
N ALA A 258 10.41 10.28 13.07
CA ALA A 258 11.82 10.14 12.75
C ALA A 258 12.02 9.65 11.31
N GLY A 259 13.08 10.16 10.67
CA GLY A 259 13.44 9.79 9.30
C GLY A 259 12.52 10.38 8.25
N ASN A 260 12.48 9.76 7.07
CA ASN A 260 11.57 10.16 5.99
C ASN A 260 10.17 9.59 6.25
N PRO A 261 9.10 10.33 5.89
CA PRO A 261 7.76 9.78 5.91
C PRO A 261 7.65 8.60 4.95
N VAL A 262 6.87 7.59 5.33
CA VAL A 262 6.53 6.41 4.51
C VAL A 262 5.70 6.84 3.30
N PHE A 263 4.76 7.76 3.48
CA PHE A 263 4.06 8.43 2.39
C PHE A 263 3.60 9.83 2.80
N VAL A 264 3.23 10.65 1.80
CA VAL A 264 2.66 11.98 1.99
C VAL A 264 1.31 12.06 1.26
N ARG A 265 0.30 12.67 1.87
CA ARG A 265 -1.06 12.81 1.33
C ARG A 265 -1.61 14.22 1.53
N ASN A 266 -2.52 14.67 0.64
CA ASN A 266 -3.34 15.86 0.87
C ASN A 266 -4.60 15.46 1.66
N ASP A 267 -4.66 15.85 2.93
CA ASP A 267 -5.79 15.59 3.81
C ASP A 267 -6.73 16.78 3.86
N ARG A 268 -7.98 16.58 3.47
CA ARG A 268 -9.00 17.64 3.44
C ARG A 268 -9.24 18.26 4.82
N ALA A 269 -9.09 17.48 5.87
CA ALA A 269 -9.21 17.88 7.27
C ALA A 269 -8.33 16.98 8.15
N VAL A 270 -7.96 17.48 9.33
CA VAL A 270 -7.42 16.67 10.42
C VAL A 270 -8.60 16.21 11.27
N ASP A 271 -9.32 15.20 10.76
CA ASP A 271 -10.52 14.62 11.35
C ASP A 271 -10.57 13.13 10.97
N PHE A 272 -9.98 12.29 11.82
CA PHE A 272 -9.77 10.87 11.55
C PHE A 272 -10.32 10.02 12.69
N ASN A 273 -10.86 8.87 12.32
CA ASN A 273 -11.19 7.77 13.21
C ASN A 273 -10.76 6.50 12.48
N TRP A 274 -9.55 6.04 12.78
CA TRP A 274 -8.99 4.84 12.15
C TRP A 274 -9.36 3.59 12.94
N SER A 275 -9.77 3.71 14.20
CA SER A 275 -10.08 2.59 15.06
C SER A 275 -8.93 1.57 15.01
N TRP A 276 -9.19 0.33 14.63
CA TRP A 276 -8.19 -0.74 14.56
C TRP A 276 -7.54 -0.90 13.17
N ILE A 277 -7.73 0.03 12.24
CA ILE A 277 -7.19 -0.06 10.88
C ILE A 277 -6.03 0.92 10.65
N SER A 278 -5.19 0.59 9.67
CA SER A 278 -4.02 1.41 9.32
C SER A 278 -4.44 2.74 8.66
N PRO A 279 -3.73 3.84 8.93
CA PRO A 279 -3.98 5.13 8.30
C PRO A 279 -3.59 5.19 6.81
N GLY A 280 -2.82 4.20 6.33
CA GLY A 280 -2.47 4.08 4.93
C GLY A 280 -1.36 3.06 4.64
N PRO A 281 -1.03 2.87 3.34
CA PRO A 281 -0.05 1.89 2.91
C PRO A 281 1.30 2.03 3.61
N GLY A 282 1.88 0.91 4.04
CA GLY A 282 3.20 0.89 4.68
C GLY A 282 3.23 1.36 6.14
N ILE A 283 2.10 1.79 6.71
CA ILE A 283 1.96 2.13 8.12
C ILE A 283 1.24 0.99 8.85
N GLY A 284 1.74 0.61 10.03
CA GLY A 284 1.07 -0.35 10.92
C GLY A 284 -0.24 0.20 11.50
N THR A 285 -0.95 -0.61 12.29
CA THR A 285 -2.11 -0.13 13.07
C THR A 285 -1.71 0.51 14.40
N GLU A 286 -0.44 0.37 14.77
CA GLU A 286 0.15 0.80 16.03
C GLU A 286 1.57 1.31 15.75
N ASN A 287 2.14 2.04 16.70
CA ASN A 287 3.51 2.58 16.63
C ASN A 287 3.78 3.43 15.37
N TYR A 288 2.86 4.34 15.05
CA TYR A 288 3.02 5.27 13.93
C TYR A 288 2.84 6.71 14.38
N SER A 289 3.20 7.65 13.52
CA SER A 289 2.97 9.07 13.76
C SER A 289 2.64 9.79 12.46
N VAL A 290 2.00 10.95 12.58
CA VAL A 290 1.60 11.78 11.45
C VAL A 290 1.90 13.24 11.76
N ARG A 291 2.44 13.96 10.77
CA ARG A 291 2.57 15.43 10.81
C ARG A 291 1.70 16.03 9.72
N TRP A 292 0.72 16.83 10.10
CA TRP A 292 -0.05 17.66 9.19
C TRP A 292 0.46 19.09 9.22
N THR A 293 0.71 19.67 8.05
CA THR A 293 1.10 21.08 7.91
C THR A 293 0.15 21.80 6.96
N ARG A 294 -0.30 23.00 7.35
CA ARG A 294 -1.07 23.90 6.49
C ARG A 294 -0.73 25.35 6.79
N THR A 295 -0.72 26.20 5.76
CA THR A 295 -0.75 27.66 5.94
C THR A 295 -2.18 28.13 5.80
N ILE A 296 -2.68 28.84 6.81
CA ILE A 296 -4.05 29.34 6.89
C ILE A 296 -4.00 30.85 7.02
N ASP A 297 -4.87 31.56 6.29
CA ASP A 297 -5.05 33.01 6.48
C ASP A 297 -6.14 33.25 7.52
N PHE A 298 -5.73 33.78 8.68
CA PHE A 298 -6.63 34.06 9.79
C PHE A 298 -7.09 35.52 9.77
N SER A 299 -8.39 35.74 9.87
CA SER A 299 -8.91 37.05 10.27
C SER A 299 -8.34 37.42 11.65
N SER A 300 -8.10 38.70 11.91
CA SER A 300 -7.61 39.13 13.22
C SER A 300 -8.61 38.80 14.34
N GLY A 301 -8.16 38.09 15.37
CA GLY A 301 -9.00 37.77 16.53
C GLY A 301 -8.41 36.70 17.45
N ASP A 302 -9.12 36.42 18.54
CA ASP A 302 -8.82 35.31 19.45
C ASP A 302 -9.41 34.00 18.92
N TYR A 303 -8.56 33.01 18.72
CA TYR A 303 -8.92 31.67 18.27
C TYR A 303 -8.69 30.66 19.38
N ARG A 304 -9.64 29.74 19.56
CA ARG A 304 -9.48 28.56 20.40
C ARG A 304 -9.23 27.33 19.52
N PHE A 305 -8.13 26.64 19.77
CA PHE A 305 -7.83 25.35 19.19
C PHE A 305 -8.41 24.24 20.08
N PHE A 306 -8.89 23.17 19.44
CA PHE A 306 -9.42 21.98 20.11
C PHE A 306 -8.75 20.74 19.54
N THR A 307 -8.31 19.84 20.40
CA THR A 307 -7.78 18.53 19.99
C THR A 307 -8.38 17.42 20.83
N ARG A 308 -8.64 16.29 20.18
CA ARG A 308 -9.00 15.03 20.80
C ARG A 308 -8.28 13.93 20.01
N SER A 309 -7.52 13.09 20.70
CA SER A 309 -6.73 12.04 20.06
C SER A 309 -6.51 10.88 21.00
N ASP A 310 -6.33 9.71 20.41
CA ASP A 310 -5.85 8.47 21.01
C ASP A 310 -4.70 8.04 20.10
N ASP A 311 -3.42 8.10 20.43
CA ASP A 311 -2.77 8.61 21.65
C ASP A 311 -2.37 10.11 21.53
N GLY A 312 -1.07 10.41 21.47
CA GLY A 312 -0.51 11.74 21.73
C GLY A 312 -0.70 12.75 20.60
N ILE A 313 -0.80 14.04 20.95
CA ILE A 313 -1.00 15.15 20.02
C ILE A 313 -0.19 16.38 20.43
N ARG A 314 0.31 17.13 19.44
CA ARG A 314 0.84 18.49 19.62
C ARG A 314 0.29 19.41 18.54
N VAL A 315 0.15 20.69 18.88
CA VAL A 315 -0.22 21.72 17.93
C VAL A 315 0.77 22.87 18.00
N TYR A 316 1.18 23.37 16.85
CA TYR A 316 2.07 24.50 16.69
C TYR A 316 1.45 25.55 15.78
N VAL A 317 1.71 26.83 16.09
CA VAL A 317 1.41 27.96 15.20
C VAL A 317 2.67 28.77 15.01
N ASP A 318 3.10 28.97 13.76
CA ASP A 318 4.38 29.59 13.39
C ASP A 318 5.56 29.03 14.19
N GLY A 319 5.61 27.69 14.32
CA GLY A 319 6.62 26.97 15.09
C GLY A 319 6.49 27.04 16.62
N HIS A 320 5.56 27.83 17.17
CA HIS A 320 5.33 27.92 18.60
C HIS A 320 4.33 26.84 19.05
N ARG A 321 4.73 25.98 19.98
CA ARG A 321 3.86 24.93 20.52
C ARG A 321 2.79 25.51 21.42
N ILE A 322 1.52 25.24 21.10
CA ILE A 322 0.36 25.75 21.83
C ILE A 322 -0.43 24.66 22.55
N ILE A 323 -0.32 23.41 22.11
CA ILE A 323 -0.82 22.19 22.79
C ILE A 323 0.31 21.17 22.80
N ASP A 324 0.54 20.50 23.93
CA ASP A 324 1.62 19.53 24.12
C ASP A 324 1.18 18.34 24.97
N GLU A 325 0.50 17.37 24.35
CA GLU A 325 0.05 16.14 25.01
C GLU A 325 0.71 14.93 24.33
N TRP A 326 2.05 14.91 24.31
CA TRP A 326 2.84 13.84 23.68
C TRP A 326 3.09 12.68 24.64
N ARG A 327 2.00 12.03 25.04
CA ARG A 327 1.98 10.90 25.96
C ARG A 327 0.80 9.99 25.65
N ASP A 328 0.89 8.73 26.09
CA ASP A 328 -0.18 7.75 25.87
C ASP A 328 -1.44 8.21 26.61
N MET A 329 -2.56 8.25 25.90
CA MET A 329 -3.81 8.78 26.43
C MET A 329 -5.00 8.29 25.61
N GLY A 330 -6.10 7.97 26.29
CA GLY A 330 -7.32 7.59 25.60
C GLY A 330 -8.01 8.79 24.95
N GLY A 331 -8.70 8.54 23.83
CA GLY A 331 -9.37 9.56 23.04
C GLY A 331 -10.66 10.12 23.64
N ASN A 332 -10.76 10.40 24.95
CA ASN A 332 -11.96 10.96 25.59
C ASN A 332 -11.79 12.39 26.13
N THR A 333 -10.56 12.90 26.17
CA THR A 333 -10.27 14.23 26.69
C THR A 333 -10.10 15.22 25.54
N THR A 334 -10.73 16.39 25.67
CA THR A 334 -10.51 17.53 24.77
C THR A 334 -9.50 18.47 25.41
N TYR A 335 -8.42 18.74 24.69
CA TYR A 335 -7.44 19.76 25.08
C TYR A 335 -7.66 21.03 24.26
N THR A 336 -7.39 22.18 24.87
CA THR A 336 -7.64 23.48 24.24
C THR A 336 -6.50 24.45 24.48
N ALA A 337 -6.34 25.39 23.55
CA ALA A 337 -5.42 26.51 23.68
C ALA A 337 -5.98 27.74 22.97
N ASP A 338 -5.87 28.90 23.62
CA ASP A 338 -6.29 30.18 23.07
C ASP A 338 -5.09 30.95 22.52
N ARG A 339 -5.23 31.50 21.30
CA ARG A 339 -4.23 32.35 20.67
C ARG A 339 -4.88 33.45 19.84
N TYR A 340 -4.37 34.67 20.02
CA TYR A 340 -4.62 35.76 19.10
C TYR A 340 -3.86 35.51 17.79
N LEU A 341 -4.58 35.50 16.66
CA LEU A 341 -4.02 35.25 15.33
C LEU A 341 -4.47 36.32 14.34
N SER A 342 -3.66 36.53 13.31
CA SER A 342 -3.96 37.40 12.17
C SER A 342 -3.05 37.07 10.99
N GLY A 343 -3.58 37.19 9.76
CA GLY A 343 -2.86 36.95 8.52
C GLY A 343 -2.45 35.49 8.32
N HIS A 344 -1.48 35.28 7.44
CA HIS A 344 -0.96 33.95 7.14
C HIS A 344 -0.20 33.36 8.33
N LYS A 345 -0.69 32.20 8.81
CA LYS A 345 -0.08 31.43 9.89
C LYS A 345 0.13 29.99 9.45
N GLN A 346 1.32 29.47 9.73
CA GLN A 346 1.56 28.04 9.58
C GLN A 346 1.02 27.32 10.80
N VAL A 347 0.14 26.35 10.59
CA VAL A 347 -0.34 25.43 11.62
C VAL A 347 0.27 24.06 11.36
N VAL A 348 0.88 23.49 12.39
CA VAL A 348 1.38 22.11 12.37
C VAL A 348 0.66 21.32 13.45
N VAL A 349 0.14 20.16 13.08
CA VAL A 349 -0.43 19.18 14.01
C VAL A 349 0.42 17.92 13.94
N GLU A 350 0.91 17.47 15.08
CA GLU A 350 1.65 16.21 15.21
C GLU A 350 0.81 15.24 16.03
N TYR A 351 0.78 13.99 15.61
CA TYR A 351 0.04 12.91 16.25
C TYR A 351 0.89 11.65 16.31
N TYR A 352 0.72 10.81 17.35
CA TYR A 352 1.18 9.44 17.31
C TYR A 352 0.15 8.46 17.86
N GLN A 353 0.24 7.22 17.37
CA GLN A 353 -0.45 6.05 17.92
C GLN A 353 0.55 5.10 18.54
N HIS A 354 0.35 4.71 19.80
CA HIS A 354 1.12 3.64 20.45
C HIS A 354 0.41 2.31 20.33
N THR A 355 -0.76 2.16 20.94
CA THR A 355 -1.48 0.88 21.01
C THR A 355 -2.98 1.08 21.01
N GLY A 356 -3.75 0.08 20.60
CA GLY A 356 -5.21 0.16 20.68
C GLY A 356 -5.84 0.91 19.51
N PRO A 357 -7.10 1.38 19.66
CA PRO A 357 -7.80 2.08 18.59
C PRO A 357 -7.33 3.54 18.46
N ALA A 358 -7.26 4.03 17.23
CA ALA A 358 -6.84 5.38 16.87
C ALA A 358 -7.99 6.30 16.40
#